data_AF-A0A9D9I9J3-F1
#
_entry.id   AF-A0A9D9I9J3-F1
#
_cell.length_a   1.000
_cell.length_b   1.000
_cell.length_c   1.000
_cell.angle_alpha   90.00
_cell.angle_beta   90.00
_cell.angle_gamma   90.00
#
_symmetry.space_group_name_H-M   'P 1'
#
loop_
_entity.id
_entity.type
_entity.pdbx_description
1 polymer ?
#
loop_
_entity_poly.entity_id
_entity_poly.type
_entity_poly.pdbx_seq_one_letter_code
_entity_poly.pdbx_strand_id
1 'polypeptide(L)'
;MTEKNSNNEPRSASEWYDLGCIYRKNGEFGEAVNAFRAAVEEAESQMKLLGDEDADLLERLVSVREKAEASVGLILRITGFVNKDLMNP
;
A
#
# COMPACT_ATOMS: atom_id res chain seq x y z
N MET A 1 -30.96 12.99 -9.58
CA MET A 1 -30.03 12.43 -8.58
C MET A 1 -28.64 12.77 -9.06
N THR A 2 -27.94 13.69 -8.40
CA THR A 2 -26.61 14.15 -8.80
C THR A 2 -25.56 13.25 -8.16
N GLU A 3 -25.12 12.20 -8.87
CA GLU A 3 -23.94 11.43 -8.50
C GLU A 3 -22.69 12.24 -8.85
N LYS A 4 -22.41 13.29 -8.06
CA LYS A 4 -21.05 13.80 -7.90
C LYS A 4 -20.32 12.85 -6.95
N ASN A 5 -19.90 11.68 -7.45
CA ASN A 5 -18.87 10.89 -6.77
C ASN A 5 -17.51 11.52 -7.09
N SER A 6 -17.26 12.67 -6.48
CA SER A 6 -15.94 13.28 -6.41
C SER A 6 -15.11 12.52 -5.35
N ASN A 7 -14.81 11.25 -5.60
CA ASN A 7 -13.97 10.41 -4.71
C ASN A 7 -12.50 10.43 -5.12
N ASN A 8 -12.01 11.55 -5.66
CA ASN A 8 -10.61 11.75 -6.00
C ASN A 8 -9.85 12.35 -4.80
N GLU A 9 -10.22 11.99 -3.57
CA GLU A 9 -9.37 12.30 -2.43
C GLU A 9 -8.07 11.49 -2.58
N PRO A 10 -6.90 12.13 -2.50
CA PRO A 10 -5.63 11.42 -2.54
C PRO A 10 -5.60 10.43 -1.38
N ARG A 11 -5.65 9.14 -1.69
CA ARG A 11 -5.57 8.08 -0.69
C ARG A 11 -4.24 8.15 0.00
N SER A 12 -4.28 8.23 1.32
CA SER A 12 -3.12 8.11 2.19
C SER A 12 -2.54 6.68 2.15
N ALA A 13 -1.29 6.54 2.58
CA ALA A 13 -0.63 5.24 2.71
C ALA A 13 -1.46 4.22 3.52
N SER A 14 -2.13 4.68 4.58
CA SER A 14 -2.98 3.82 5.42
C SER A 14 -4.21 3.31 4.67
N GLU A 15 -4.85 4.16 3.85
CA GLU A 15 -6.02 3.76 3.07
C GLU A 15 -5.66 2.74 1.98
N TRP A 16 -4.50 2.90 1.33
CA TRP A 16 -3.98 1.89 0.41
C TRP A 16 -3.69 0.55 1.11
N TYR A 17 -3.14 0.60 2.32
CA TYR A 17 -2.90 -0.59 3.12
C TYR A 17 -4.20 -1.31 3.51
N ASP A 18 -5.21 -0.56 3.96
CA ASP A 18 -6.52 -1.11 4.31
C ASP A 18 -7.20 -1.73 3.09
N LEU A 19 -7.10 -1.07 1.93
CA LEU A 19 -7.59 -1.61 0.67
C LEU A 19 -6.89 -2.93 0.29
N GLY A 20 -5.57 -3.00 0.44
CA GLY A 20 -4.82 -4.25 0.25
C GLY A 20 -5.27 -5.36 1.21
N CYS A 21 -5.60 -5.02 2.46
CA CYS A 21 -6.16 -5.97 3.41
C CYS A 21 -7.56 -6.47 3.00
N ILE A 22 -8.40 -5.61 2.44
CA ILE A 22 -9.72 -5.98 1.90
C ILE A 22 -9.56 -6.94 0.73
N TYR A 23 -8.75 -6.58 -0.27
CA TYR A 23 -8.49 -7.47 -1.42
C TYR A 23 -7.90 -8.81 -1.00
N ARG A 24 -6.95 -8.81 -0.06
CA ARG A 24 -6.36 -10.05 0.48
C ARG A 24 -7.42 -10.93 1.16
N LYS A 25 -8.35 -10.35 1.92
CA LYS A 25 -9.45 -11.08 2.56
C LYS A 25 -10.44 -11.65 1.54
N ASN A 26 -10.65 -10.96 0.43
CA ASN A 26 -11.48 -11.41 -0.69
C ASN A 26 -10.80 -12.49 -1.57
N GLY A 27 -9.50 -12.77 -1.36
CA GLY A 27 -8.73 -13.68 -2.19
C GLY A 27 -8.22 -13.05 -3.49
N GLU A 28 -8.40 -11.74 -3.67
CA GLU A 28 -7.96 -10.96 -4.82
C GLU A 28 -6.47 -10.61 -4.67
N PHE A 29 -5.61 -11.63 -4.71
CA PHE A 29 -4.19 -11.48 -4.37
C PHE A 29 -3.41 -10.52 -5.28
N GLY A 30 -3.77 -10.42 -6.57
CA GLY A 30 -3.15 -9.46 -7.49
C GLY A 30 -3.43 -8.02 -7.09
N GLU A 31 -4.70 -7.69 -6.86
CA GLU A 31 -5.13 -6.36 -6.42
C GLU A 31 -4.62 -6.03 -5.02
N ALA A 32 -4.53 -7.04 -4.14
CA ALA A 32 -3.92 -6.87 -2.82
C ALA A 32 -2.45 -6.45 -2.93
N VAL A 33 -1.66 -7.10 -3.79
CA VAL A 33 -0.26 -6.73 -4.02
C VAL A 33 -0.15 -5.31 -4.61
N ASN A 34 -1.00 -4.97 -5.57
CA ASN A 34 -1.03 -3.63 -6.17
C ASN A 34 -1.32 -2.55 -5.12
N ALA A 35 -2.34 -2.77 -4.27
CA ALA A 35 -2.71 -1.84 -3.22
C ALA A 35 -1.63 -1.72 -2.12
N PHE A 36 -1.00 -2.83 -1.71
CA PHE A 36 0.12 -2.77 -0.76
C PHE A 36 1.35 -2.05 -1.34
N ARG A 37 1.65 -2.21 -2.64
CA ARG A 37 2.72 -1.44 -3.30
C ARG A 37 2.43 0.05 -3.32
N ALA A 38 1.20 0.42 -3.68
CA ALA A 38 0.77 1.82 -3.61
C ALA A 38 0.88 2.39 -2.18
N ALA A 39 0.59 1.60 -1.15
CA ALA A 39 0.78 2.01 0.25
C ALA A 39 2.25 2.30 0.59
N VAL A 40 3.18 1.51 0.07
CA VAL A 40 4.64 1.72 0.25
C VAL A 40 5.08 2.99 -0.47
N GLU A 41 4.74 3.15 -1.75
CA GLU A 41 5.12 4.32 -2.55
C GLU A 41 4.57 5.62 -1.93
N GLU A 42 3.32 5.59 -1.49
CA GLU A 42 2.67 6.74 -0.88
C GLU A 42 3.25 7.04 0.51
N ALA A 43 3.61 6.01 1.29
CA ALA A 43 4.30 6.19 2.56
C ALA A 43 5.68 6.84 2.36
N GLU A 44 6.46 6.38 1.38
CA GLU A 44 7.76 6.97 1.05
C GLU A 44 7.64 8.41 0.55
N SER A 45 6.64 8.69 -0.29
CA SER A 45 6.33 10.05 -0.75
C SER A 45 6.01 10.97 0.43
N GLN A 46 5.14 10.53 1.33
CA GLN A 46 4.78 11.29 2.54
C GLN A 46 5.97 11.47 3.48
N MET A 47 6.76 10.43 3.73
CA MET A 47 7.99 10.50 4.54
C MET A 47 9.01 11.49 3.98
N LYS A 48 9.13 11.58 2.65
CA LYS A 48 10.06 12.49 1.99
C LYS A 48 9.62 13.95 2.09
N LEU A 49 8.31 14.17 2.13
CA LEU A 49 7.72 15.48 2.35
C LEU A 49 7.74 15.88 3.83
N LEU A 50 7.69 14.89 4.72
CA LEU A 50 7.90 15.07 6.15
C LEU A 50 9.36 15.42 6.41
N GLY A 51 9.61 16.57 7.02
CA GLY A 51 10.91 16.86 7.62
C GLY A 51 11.14 16.06 8.90
N ASP A 52 12.23 16.36 9.61
CA ASP A 52 12.57 15.73 10.90
C ASP A 52 11.58 16.05 12.05
N GLU A 53 10.54 16.85 11.81
CA GLU A 53 9.72 17.47 12.86
C GLU A 53 8.53 16.62 13.34
N ASP A 54 8.08 15.63 12.57
CA ASP A 54 6.90 14.81 12.89
C ASP A 54 7.25 13.33 13.11
N ALA A 55 7.93 13.04 14.22
CA ALA A 55 8.33 11.67 14.60
C ALA A 55 7.13 10.71 14.72
N ASP A 56 6.00 11.19 15.23
CA ASP A 56 4.75 10.42 15.40
C ASP A 56 4.14 9.95 14.07
N LEU A 57 4.21 10.78 13.03
CA LEU A 57 3.71 10.44 11.72
C LEU A 57 4.74 9.62 10.94
N LEU A 58 6.03 9.91 11.12
CA LEU A 58 7.11 9.07 10.59
C LEU A 58 7.01 7.62 11.10
N GLU A 59 6.81 7.41 12.40
CA GLU A 59 6.64 6.07 12.99
C GLU A 59 5.42 5.35 12.39
N ARG A 60 4.29 6.05 12.23
CA ARG A 60 3.08 5.50 11.60
C ARG A 60 3.34 5.06 10.17
N LEU A 61 3.97 5.92 9.35
CA LEU A 61 4.26 5.63 7.96
C LEU A 61 5.26 4.48 7.83
N VAL A 62 6.28 4.41 8.71
CA VAL A 62 7.23 3.29 8.73
C VAL A 62 6.51 1.98 9.04
N SER A 63 5.62 1.98 10.04
CA SER A 63 4.83 0.81 10.37
C SER A 63 3.93 0.36 9.22
N VAL A 64 3.28 1.30 8.50
CA VAL A 64 2.45 0.99 7.33
C VAL A 64 3.31 0.37 6.22
N ARG A 65 4.46 0.98 5.91
CA ARG A 65 5.39 0.48 4.89
C ARG A 65 5.84 -0.95 5.19
N GLU A 66 6.35 -1.21 6.39
CA GLU A 66 6.83 -2.54 6.79
C GLU A 66 5.72 -3.60 6.72
N LYS A 67 4.52 -3.26 7.18
CA LYS A 67 3.36 -4.17 7.12
C LYS A 67 2.94 -4.45 5.68
N ALA A 68 2.98 -3.45 4.81
CA ALA A 68 2.64 -3.60 3.40
C ALA A 68 3.65 -4.51 2.68
N GLU A 69 4.95 -4.28 2.87
CA GLU A 69 6.03 -5.11 2.32
C GLU A 69 5.93 -6.57 2.80
N ALA A 70 5.74 -6.77 4.10
CA ALA A 70 5.55 -8.10 4.68
C ALA A 70 4.32 -8.81 4.08
N SER A 71 3.24 -8.06 3.85
CA SER A 71 2.01 -8.60 3.26
C SER A 71 2.21 -9.02 1.80
N VAL A 72 2.95 -8.23 1.01
CA VAL A 72 3.36 -8.61 -0.36
C VAL A 72 4.18 -9.89 -0.33
N GLY A 73 5.22 -9.96 0.51
CA GLY A 73 6.05 -11.15 0.64
C GLY A 73 5.26 -12.40 1.03
N LEU A 74 4.32 -12.27 1.96
CA LEU A 74 3.42 -13.35 2.36
C LEU A 74 2.53 -13.81 1.20
N ILE A 75 1.92 -12.87 0.47
CA ILE A 75 1.05 -13.20 -0.67
C ILE A 75 1.84 -13.90 -1.78
N LEU A 76 3.04 -13.41 -2.11
CA LEU A 76 3.90 -14.03 -3.13
C LEU A 76 4.29 -15.46 -2.71
N ARG A 77 4.60 -15.68 -1.43
CA ARG A 77 4.91 -17.01 -0.90
C ARG A 77 3.70 -17.95 -0.92
N ILE A 78 2.50 -17.45 -0.62
CA ILE A 78 1.26 -18.25 -0.64
C ILE A 78 0.86 -18.61 -2.07
N THR A 79 0.93 -17.66 -2.99
CA THR A 79 0.46 -17.83 -4.37
C THR A 79 1.48 -18.55 -5.25
N GLY A 80 2.72 -18.75 -4.78
CA GLY A 80 3.80 -19.32 -5.58
C GLY A 80 4.23 -18.42 -6.74
N PHE A 81 3.74 -17.16 -6.78
CA PHE A 81 4.13 -16.18 -7.78
C PHE A 81 5.57 -15.74 -7.50
N VAL A 82 6.53 -16.52 -8.01
CA VAL A 82 7.88 -16.03 -8.25
C VAL A 82 7.77 -15.10 -9.46
N ASN A 83 7.29 -13.87 -9.25
CA ASN A 83 7.21 -12.86 -10.30
C ASN A 83 8.64 -12.39 -10.62
N LYS A 84 9.35 -13.15 -11.46
CA LYS A 84 10.61 -12.73 -12.09
C LYS A 84 10.41 -11.56 -13.06
N ASP A 85 9.17 -11.26 -13.44
CA ASP A 85 8.79 -10.23 -14.41
C ASP A 85 8.39 -8.87 -13.81
N LEU A 86 8.48 -8.67 -12.49
CA LEU A 86 8.23 -7.36 -11.86
C LEU A 86 9.50 -6.54 -11.57
N MET A 87 10.67 -6.99 -12.08
CA MET A 87 11.77 -6.07 -12.38
C MET A 87 11.37 -5.29 -13.64
N ASN A 88 10.79 -4.10 -13.45
CA ASN A 88 10.64 -3.13 -14.52
C ASN A 88 12.04 -2.85 -15.14
N PRO A 89 12.20 -2.78 -16.48
CA PRO A 89 13.49 -2.49 -17.13
C PRO A 89 14.10 -1.14 -16.75
#